data_AF-A0A8F1MA25-F1
#
_entry.id   AF-A0A8F1MA25-F1
#
_cell.length_a   1.000
_cell.length_b   1.000
_cell.length_c   1.000
_cell.angle_alpha   90.00
_cell.angle_beta   90.00
_cell.angle_gamma   90.00
#
_symmetry.space_group_name_H-M   'P 1'
#
loop_
_entity.id
_entity.type
_entity.pdbx_description
1 polymer ?
#
loop_
_entity_poly.entity_id
_entity_poly.type
_entity_poly.pdbx_seq_one_letter_code
_entity_poly.pdbx_strand_id
1 'polypeptide(L)'
;MEAFVIIILSFIGLYVLSGIKIVNQYQRGVVLTLGKFTGVREPGLRVVIPGLQTMMLVDIRSTPIDVPKQEVITKDNVTVGVDAVVYFRVINAPKAVLETTNYIYATSQFAQAALRDVTGNVDMDDLLAKREEISQQIKEIVDAETDKWGIDVENVKIQNIELPGDMKRAMAKQAEAERERRANIINADGEKAAAETLAQAAEILAKTQGAINLRTLNTLERISTEPSQKTMMLFPIELIDAIRGDKK
;
A
#
# COMPACT_ATOMS: atom_id res chain seq x y z
N MET A 1 -5.12 -72.90 1.92
CA MET A 1 -5.82 -72.02 0.95
C MET A 1 -6.45 -70.82 1.64
N GLU A 2 -7.15 -70.98 2.76
CA GLU A 2 -7.83 -69.87 3.46
C GLU A 2 -6.89 -68.73 3.91
N ALA A 3 -5.74 -69.05 4.53
CA ALA A 3 -4.77 -68.03 4.92
C ALA A 3 -4.20 -67.23 3.73
N PHE A 4 -4.02 -67.88 2.57
CA PHE A 4 -3.55 -67.22 1.35
C PHE A 4 -4.60 -66.29 0.76
N VAL A 5 -5.88 -66.69 0.79
CA VAL A 5 -7.00 -65.85 0.37
C VAL A 5 -7.14 -64.62 1.27
N ILE A 6 -6.99 -64.77 2.59
CA ILE A 6 -7.06 -63.66 3.56
C ILE A 6 -5.90 -62.66 3.35
N ILE A 7 -4.68 -63.15 3.08
CA ILE A 7 -3.52 -62.28 2.80
C ILE A 7 -3.74 -61.47 1.51
N ILE A 8 -4.26 -62.09 0.45
CA ILE A 8 -4.57 -61.40 -0.81
C ILE A 8 -5.67 -60.35 -0.60
N LEU A 9 -6.75 -60.69 0.13
CA LEU A 9 -7.82 -59.74 0.45
C LEU A 9 -7.34 -58.56 1.28
N SER A 10 -6.46 -58.80 2.26
CA SER A 10 -5.80 -57.77 3.05
C SER A 10 -4.96 -56.83 2.17
N PHE A 11 -4.18 -57.38 1.24
CA PHE A 11 -3.35 -56.59 0.32
C PHE A 11 -4.18 -55.74 -0.64
N ILE A 12 -5.27 -56.31 -1.18
CA ILE A 12 -6.22 -55.59 -2.03
C ILE A 12 -6.91 -54.47 -1.23
N GLY A 13 -7.33 -54.76 0.01
CA GLY A 13 -7.91 -53.76 0.90
C GLY A 13 -6.97 -52.59 1.16
N LEU A 14 -5.71 -52.87 1.49
CA LEU A 14 -4.67 -51.85 1.71
C LEU A 14 -4.37 -51.04 0.44
N TYR A 15 -4.37 -51.69 -0.72
CA TYR A 15 -4.15 -51.05 -2.02
C TYR A 15 -5.28 -50.05 -2.35
N VAL A 16 -6.54 -50.41 -2.08
CA VAL A 16 -7.69 -49.51 -2.28
C VAL A 16 -7.67 -48.35 -1.28
N LEU A 17 -7.35 -48.62 -0.02
CA LEU A 17 -7.20 -47.59 1.03
C LEU A 17 -6.08 -46.59 0.70
N SER A 18 -4.97 -47.04 0.12
CA SER A 18 -3.86 -46.19 -0.32
C SER A 18 -4.26 -45.22 -1.45
N GLY A 19 -5.31 -45.54 -2.21
CA GLY A 19 -5.83 -44.70 -3.27
C GLY A 19 -6.71 -43.54 -2.81
N ILE A 20 -7.13 -43.51 -1.54
CA ILE A 20 -7.98 -42.46 -1.01
C ILE A 20 -7.15 -41.18 -0.79
N LYS A 21 -7.43 -40.13 -1.56
CA LYS A 21 -6.82 -38.82 -1.41
C LYS A 21 -7.89 -37.77 -1.13
N ILE A 22 -7.57 -36.82 -0.27
CA ILE A 22 -8.46 -35.70 0.09
C ILE A 22 -8.01 -34.48 -0.71
N VAL A 23 -8.94 -33.90 -1.46
CA VAL A 23 -8.73 -32.63 -2.17
C VAL A 23 -9.41 -31.53 -1.36
N ASN A 24 -8.64 -30.56 -0.89
CA ASN A 24 -9.19 -29.44 -0.12
C ASN A 24 -10.00 -28.50 -1.03
N GLN A 25 -10.90 -27.70 -0.42
CA GLN A 25 -11.77 -26.78 -1.18
C GLN A 25 -11.00 -25.75 -2.00
N TYR A 26 -9.86 -25.30 -1.47
CA TYR A 26 -8.92 -24.39 -2.12
C TYR A 26 -7.98 -25.07 -3.12
N GLN A 27 -8.15 -26.36 -3.40
CA GLN A 27 -7.31 -27.11 -4.33
C GLN A 27 -8.12 -27.68 -5.49
N ARG A 28 -7.41 -27.95 -6.59
CA ARG A 28 -7.90 -28.74 -7.72
C ARG A 28 -6.89 -29.85 -8.01
N GLY A 29 -7.40 -31.07 -8.12
CA GLY A 29 -6.58 -32.25 -8.40
C GLY A 29 -6.51 -32.53 -9.90
N VAL A 30 -5.38 -32.24 -10.54
CA VAL A 30 -5.13 -32.62 -11.94
C VAL A 30 -4.69 -34.08 -11.96
N VAL A 31 -5.46 -34.95 -12.62
CA VAL A 31 -5.18 -36.40 -12.67
C VAL A 31 -4.65 -36.80 -14.04
N LEU A 32 -3.50 -37.46 -14.01
CA LEU A 32 -2.88 -38.12 -15.15
C LEU A 32 -3.03 -39.63 -14.98
N THR A 33 -3.54 -40.33 -15.99
CA THR A 33 -3.57 -41.80 -16.04
C THR A 33 -2.55 -42.24 -17.07
N LEU A 34 -1.51 -42.99 -16.66
CA LEU A 34 -0.44 -43.46 -17.55
C LEU A 34 0.15 -42.34 -18.46
N GLY A 35 0.29 -41.14 -17.91
CA GLY A 35 0.80 -39.96 -18.64
C GLY A 35 -0.22 -39.21 -19.48
N LYS A 36 -1.48 -39.66 -19.59
CA LYS A 36 -2.55 -38.93 -20.29
C LYS A 36 -3.44 -38.15 -19.33
N PHE A 37 -3.79 -36.92 -19.70
CA PHE A 37 -4.76 -36.13 -18.93
C PHE A 37 -6.13 -36.81 -18.93
N THR A 38 -6.65 -37.06 -17.72
CA THR A 38 -7.95 -37.74 -17.53
C THR A 38 -9.03 -36.75 -17.09
N GLY A 39 -8.69 -35.74 -16.32
CA GLY A 39 -9.62 -34.71 -15.86
C GLY A 39 -9.19 -34.01 -14.58
N VAL A 40 -10.00 -33.02 -14.18
CA VAL A 40 -9.85 -32.30 -12.90
C VAL A 40 -10.78 -32.92 -11.88
N ARG A 41 -10.24 -33.17 -10.69
CA ARG A 41 -11.01 -33.61 -9.52
C ARG A 41 -11.36 -32.39 -8.67
N GLU A 42 -12.66 -32.21 -8.46
CA GLU A 42 -13.21 -31.22 -7.55
C GLU A 42 -12.98 -31.62 -6.08
N PRO A 43 -13.08 -30.66 -5.14
CA PRO A 43 -12.88 -30.88 -3.71
C PRO A 43 -13.69 -32.04 -3.14
N GLY A 44 -13.13 -32.70 -2.13
CA GLY A 44 -13.73 -33.84 -1.43
C GLY A 44 -12.85 -35.08 -1.46
N LEU A 45 -13.43 -36.19 -1.01
CA LEU A 45 -12.75 -37.48 -0.95
C LEU A 45 -12.77 -38.12 -2.35
N ARG A 46 -11.58 -38.35 -2.91
CA ARG A 46 -11.41 -38.88 -4.27
C ARG A 46 -10.50 -40.08 -4.24
N VAL A 47 -10.92 -41.13 -4.93
CA VAL A 47 -10.13 -42.36 -5.09
C VAL A 47 -9.30 -42.24 -6.37
N VAL A 48 -7.99 -42.42 -6.23
CA VAL A 48 -7.00 -42.41 -7.30
C VAL A 48 -6.31 -43.76 -7.28
N ILE A 49 -6.19 -44.43 -8.43
CA ILE A 49 -5.58 -45.77 -8.49
C ILE A 49 -4.05 -45.64 -8.32
N PRO A 50 -3.46 -46.08 -7.19
CA PRO A 50 -2.05 -45.89 -6.94
C PRO A 50 -1.21 -46.69 -7.95
N GLY A 51 -0.25 -46.02 -8.60
CA GLY A 51 0.64 -46.61 -9.61
C GLY A 51 0.19 -46.38 -11.07
N LEU A 52 -1.12 -46.36 -11.35
CA LEU A 52 -1.64 -46.03 -12.68
C LEU A 52 -2.01 -44.56 -12.84
N GLN A 53 -2.44 -43.92 -11.74
CA GLN A 53 -2.89 -42.54 -11.72
C GLN A 53 -2.03 -41.69 -10.79
N THR A 54 -1.57 -40.55 -11.32
CA THR A 54 -0.87 -39.52 -10.56
C THR A 54 -1.78 -38.30 -10.44
N MET A 55 -1.96 -37.81 -9.22
CA MET A 55 -2.73 -36.60 -8.96
C MET A 55 -1.80 -35.49 -8.46
N MET A 56 -1.81 -34.36 -9.14
CA MET A 56 -1.13 -33.13 -8.74
C MET A 56 -2.16 -32.13 -8.18
N LEU A 57 -1.90 -31.60 -6.99
CA LEU A 57 -2.77 -30.63 -6.34
C LEU A 57 -2.29 -29.22 -6.68
N VAL A 58 -3.20 -28.40 -7.20
CA VAL A 58 -2.94 -26.99 -7.51
C VAL A 58 -3.82 -26.13 -6.61
N ASP A 59 -3.22 -25.12 -5.97
CA ASP A 59 -3.96 -24.14 -5.18
C ASP A 59 -4.62 -23.11 -6.12
N ILE A 60 -5.90 -22.81 -5.86
CA ILE A 60 -6.67 -21.83 -6.63
C ILE A 60 -6.78 -20.47 -5.90
N ARG A 61 -6.17 -20.32 -4.72
CA ARG A 61 -6.15 -19.06 -3.97
C ARG A 61 -5.19 -18.07 -4.63
N SER A 62 -5.49 -16.78 -4.41
CA SER A 62 -4.55 -15.71 -4.68
C SER A 62 -3.26 -15.96 -3.90
N THR A 63 -2.18 -16.10 -4.64
CA THR A 63 -0.84 -16.40 -4.12
C THR A 63 0.08 -15.25 -4.53
N PRO A 64 0.73 -14.58 -3.56
CA PRO A 64 1.74 -13.58 -3.87
C PRO A 64 3.03 -14.26 -4.31
N ILE A 65 3.67 -13.72 -5.34
CA ILE A 65 5.05 -14.02 -5.69
C ILE A 65 5.88 -12.76 -5.73
N ASP A 66 7.08 -12.84 -5.17
CA ASP A 66 8.04 -11.75 -5.21
C ASP A 66 8.78 -11.77 -6.54
N VAL A 67 8.84 -10.61 -7.18
CA VAL A 67 9.64 -10.36 -8.37
C VAL A 67 10.99 -9.82 -7.90
N PRO A 68 12.10 -10.52 -8.18
CA PRO A 68 13.40 -10.08 -7.70
C PRO A 68 13.78 -8.73 -8.31
N LYS A 69 14.46 -7.93 -7.50
CA LYS A 69 14.92 -6.58 -7.87
C LYS A 69 15.67 -6.55 -9.19
N GLN A 70 15.31 -5.60 -10.04
CA GLN A 70 15.94 -5.35 -11.33
C GLN A 70 16.60 -3.97 -11.33
N GLU A 71 17.82 -3.89 -11.84
CA GLU A 71 18.46 -2.61 -12.16
C GLU A 71 18.11 -2.23 -13.59
N VAL A 72 17.44 -1.08 -13.75
CA VAL A 72 16.90 -0.60 -15.03
C VAL A 72 17.28 0.86 -15.20
N ILE A 73 17.59 1.25 -16.43
CA ILE A 73 17.78 2.65 -16.79
C ILE A 73 16.44 3.17 -17.29
N THR A 74 15.92 4.20 -16.63
CA THR A 74 14.68 4.90 -17.01
C THR A 74 14.88 5.72 -18.29
N LYS A 75 13.78 6.22 -18.85
CA LYS A 75 13.80 7.06 -20.04
C LYS A 75 14.63 8.35 -19.87
N ASP A 76 14.69 8.88 -18.64
CA ASP A 76 15.52 10.03 -18.26
C ASP A 76 16.99 9.69 -18.00
N ASN A 77 17.42 8.47 -18.34
CA ASN A 77 18.78 7.99 -18.17
C ASN A 77 19.24 7.91 -16.70
N VAL A 78 18.29 7.67 -15.78
CA VAL A 78 18.56 7.42 -14.36
C VAL A 78 18.52 5.91 -14.10
N THR A 79 19.58 5.37 -13.52
CA THR A 79 19.63 3.98 -13.05
C THR A 79 18.81 3.83 -11.78
N VAL A 80 17.79 2.98 -11.79
CA VAL A 80 16.92 2.70 -10.63
C VAL A 80 16.84 1.20 -10.39
N GLY A 81 16.76 0.81 -9.11
CA GLY A 81 16.48 -0.56 -8.70
C GLY A 81 15.01 -0.71 -8.37
N VAL A 82 14.26 -1.56 -9.08
CA VAL A 82 12.82 -1.73 -8.84
C VAL A 82 12.52 -3.21 -8.55
N ASP A 83 11.71 -3.45 -7.52
CA ASP A 83 11.11 -4.74 -7.21
C ASP A 83 9.58 -4.63 -7.13
N ALA A 84 8.91 -5.77 -7.25
CA ALA A 84 7.46 -5.83 -7.28
C ALA A 84 6.95 -7.16 -6.72
N VAL A 85 5.67 -7.19 -6.39
CA VAL A 85 4.94 -8.40 -5.98
C VAL A 85 3.76 -8.60 -6.93
N VAL A 86 3.62 -9.82 -7.44
CA VAL A 86 2.51 -10.21 -8.32
C VAL A 86 1.56 -11.10 -7.54
N TYR A 87 0.29 -10.70 -7.48
CA TYR A 87 -0.80 -11.51 -6.96
C TYR A 87 -1.48 -12.18 -8.14
N PHE A 88 -1.44 -13.51 -8.17
CA PHE A 88 -2.14 -14.29 -9.18
C PHE A 88 -2.90 -15.44 -8.56
N ARG A 89 -3.86 -15.97 -9.30
CA ARG A 89 -4.57 -17.21 -8.96
C ARG A 89 -4.66 -18.12 -10.17
N VAL A 90 -4.78 -19.42 -9.93
CA VAL A 90 -4.97 -20.39 -11.01
C VAL A 90 -6.46 -20.55 -11.31
N ILE A 91 -6.90 -20.13 -12.50
CA ILE A 91 -8.27 -20.37 -12.98
C ILE A 91 -8.37 -21.78 -13.59
N ASN A 92 -7.39 -22.17 -14.41
CA ASN A 92 -7.41 -23.44 -15.14
C ASN A 92 -6.22 -24.32 -14.71
N ALA A 93 -6.46 -25.16 -13.69
CA ALA A 93 -5.45 -26.06 -13.14
C ALA A 93 -4.83 -27.04 -14.17
N PRO A 94 -5.59 -27.63 -15.13
CA PRO A 94 -5.01 -28.41 -16.22
C PRO A 94 -3.94 -27.66 -17.01
N LYS A 95 -4.25 -26.44 -17.48
CA LYS A 95 -3.31 -25.63 -18.26
C LYS A 95 -2.07 -25.30 -17.45
N ALA A 96 -2.24 -24.91 -16.19
CA ALA A 96 -1.13 -24.53 -15.32
C ALA A 96 -0.12 -25.66 -15.09
N VAL A 97 -0.57 -26.92 -15.17
CA VAL A 97 0.27 -28.11 -14.95
C VAL A 97 0.80 -28.70 -16.26
N LEU A 98 0.04 -28.61 -17.35
CA LEU A 98 0.38 -29.28 -18.62
C LEU A 98 1.17 -28.38 -19.56
N GLU A 99 0.90 -27.08 -19.59
CA GLU A 99 1.51 -26.15 -20.54
C GLU A 99 2.88 -25.64 -20.06
N THR A 100 3.13 -25.64 -18.75
CA THR A 100 4.37 -25.11 -18.16
C THR A 100 4.87 -25.97 -17.01
N THR A 101 6.18 -26.26 -17.00
CA THR A 101 6.84 -27.07 -15.96
C THR A 101 6.70 -26.44 -14.56
N ASN A 102 6.92 -25.13 -14.47
CA ASN A 102 6.77 -24.36 -13.24
C ASN A 102 6.18 -22.98 -13.56
N TYR A 103 4.86 -22.87 -13.43
CA TYR A 103 4.12 -21.66 -13.71
C TYR A 103 4.50 -20.49 -12.79
N ILE A 104 4.90 -20.76 -11.54
CA ILE A 104 5.35 -19.73 -10.58
C ILE A 104 6.63 -19.08 -11.09
N TYR A 105 7.61 -19.91 -11.46
CA TYR A 105 8.89 -19.42 -11.99
C TYR A 105 8.70 -18.69 -13.32
N ALA A 106 7.92 -19.27 -14.24
CA ALA A 106 7.66 -18.65 -15.52
C ALA A 106 6.97 -17.29 -15.36
N THR A 107 5.94 -17.19 -14.52
CA THR A 107 5.24 -15.93 -14.21
C THR A 107 6.20 -14.89 -13.62
N SER A 108 7.08 -15.29 -12.68
CA SER A 108 8.11 -14.38 -12.14
C SER A 108 9.06 -13.86 -13.21
N GLN A 109 9.48 -14.69 -14.17
CA GLN A 109 10.37 -14.28 -15.26
C GLN A 109 9.68 -13.30 -16.22
N PHE A 110 8.42 -13.55 -16.60
CA PHE A 110 7.66 -12.61 -17.42
C PHE A 110 7.39 -11.30 -16.69
N ALA A 111 7.08 -11.36 -15.39
CA ALA A 111 6.93 -10.17 -14.58
C ALA A 111 8.23 -9.36 -14.49
N GLN A 112 9.40 -10.00 -14.40
CA GLN A 112 10.70 -9.30 -14.46
C GLN A 112 10.92 -8.63 -15.82
N ALA A 113 10.58 -9.30 -16.91
CA ALA A 113 10.71 -8.74 -18.25
C ALA A 113 9.77 -7.55 -18.46
N ALA A 114 8.50 -7.67 -18.05
CA ALA A 114 7.51 -6.59 -18.12
C ALA A 114 7.89 -5.42 -17.22
N LEU A 115 8.36 -5.69 -15.98
CA LEU A 115 8.86 -4.66 -15.07
C LEU A 115 10.01 -3.90 -15.71
N ARG A 116 10.98 -4.59 -16.32
CA ARG A 116 12.11 -3.96 -17.01
C ARG A 116 11.67 -3.10 -18.19
N ASP A 117 10.76 -3.61 -19.02
CA ASP A 117 10.31 -2.92 -20.23
C ASP A 117 9.49 -1.66 -19.90
N VAL A 118 8.49 -1.76 -19.01
CA VAL A 118 7.69 -0.61 -18.61
C VAL A 118 8.55 0.43 -17.89
N THR A 119 9.38 0.01 -16.93
CA THR A 119 10.27 0.91 -16.18
C THR A 119 11.27 1.64 -17.08
N GLY A 120 11.74 1.00 -18.16
CA GLY A 120 12.65 1.63 -19.11
C GLY A 120 11.98 2.68 -20.00
N ASN A 121 10.67 2.58 -20.22
CA ASN A 121 9.89 3.49 -21.08
C ASN A 121 9.28 4.67 -20.32
N VAL A 122 9.38 4.69 -18.99
CA VAL A 122 8.85 5.76 -18.13
C VAL A 122 9.96 6.59 -17.50
N ASP A 123 9.59 7.81 -17.16
CA ASP A 123 10.43 8.79 -16.48
C ASP A 123 10.55 8.43 -14.99
N MET A 124 11.66 8.81 -14.35
CA MET A 124 11.91 8.44 -12.93
C MET A 124 10.88 9.10 -11.99
N ASP A 125 10.46 10.33 -12.28
CA ASP A 125 9.45 11.02 -11.48
C ASP A 125 8.07 10.36 -11.61
N ASP A 126 7.73 9.87 -12.81
CA ASP A 126 6.48 9.15 -13.05
C ASP A 126 6.46 7.80 -12.31
N LEU A 127 7.60 7.09 -12.19
CA LEU A 127 7.72 5.90 -11.34
C LEU A 127 7.40 6.17 -9.87
N LEU A 128 7.72 7.37 -9.38
CA LEU A 128 7.45 7.75 -8.00
C LEU A 128 6.00 8.24 -7.81
N ALA A 129 5.47 9.01 -8.76
CA ALA A 129 4.17 9.67 -8.66
C ALA A 129 2.99 8.81 -9.14
N LYS A 130 3.14 8.06 -10.24
CA LYS A 130 2.07 7.33 -10.94
C LYS A 130 2.20 5.81 -10.80
N ARG A 131 2.56 5.35 -9.59
CA ARG A 131 2.79 3.92 -9.29
C ARG A 131 1.62 3.01 -9.68
N GLU A 132 0.39 3.46 -9.48
CA GLU A 132 -0.80 2.65 -9.78
C GLU A 132 -0.99 2.47 -11.30
N GLU A 133 -0.75 3.52 -12.09
CA GLU A 133 -0.86 3.47 -13.54
C GLU A 133 0.18 2.53 -14.15
N ILE A 134 1.42 2.64 -13.68
CA ILE A 134 2.52 1.76 -14.11
C ILE A 134 2.26 0.31 -13.69
N SER A 135 1.76 0.10 -12.48
CA SER A 135 1.39 -1.23 -11.98
C SER A 135 0.31 -1.88 -12.84
N GLN A 136 -0.68 -1.10 -13.29
CA GLN A 136 -1.73 -1.56 -14.20
C GLN A 136 -1.18 -1.90 -15.59
N GLN A 137 -0.26 -1.10 -16.13
CA GLN A 137 0.41 -1.41 -17.41
C GLN A 137 1.22 -2.72 -17.32
N ILE A 138 1.98 -2.91 -16.24
CA ILE A 138 2.74 -4.16 -16.02
C ILE A 138 1.77 -5.33 -15.90
N LYS A 139 0.67 -5.18 -15.15
CA LYS A 139 -0.37 -6.21 -15.02
C LYS A 139 -0.88 -6.64 -16.40
N GLU A 140 -1.28 -5.71 -17.26
CA GLU A 140 -1.83 -6.02 -18.58
C GLU A 140 -0.86 -6.84 -19.45
N ILE A 141 0.43 -6.51 -19.41
CA ILE A 141 1.47 -7.22 -20.15
C ILE A 141 1.66 -8.64 -19.60
N VAL A 142 1.70 -8.80 -18.27
CA VAL A 142 1.92 -10.11 -17.63
C VAL A 142 0.69 -11.00 -17.78
N ASP A 143 -0.52 -10.45 -17.63
CA ASP A 143 -1.79 -11.17 -17.75
C ASP A 143 -1.95 -11.76 -19.16
N ALA A 144 -1.69 -10.96 -20.20
CA ALA A 144 -1.79 -11.40 -21.60
C ALA A 144 -0.89 -12.61 -21.94
N GLU A 145 0.29 -12.71 -21.31
CA GLU A 145 1.17 -13.86 -21.50
C GLU A 145 0.83 -15.05 -20.61
N THR A 146 0.43 -14.79 -19.35
CA THR A 146 0.14 -15.85 -18.36
C THR A 146 -1.22 -16.52 -18.55
N ASP A 147 -2.14 -15.89 -19.28
CA ASP A 147 -3.42 -16.44 -19.73
C ASP A 147 -3.28 -17.78 -20.46
N LYS A 148 -2.19 -17.94 -21.22
CA LYS A 148 -1.86 -19.18 -21.96
C LYS A 148 -1.73 -20.37 -21.01
N TRP A 149 -1.31 -20.12 -19.77
CA TRP A 149 -1.13 -21.13 -18.73
C TRP A 149 -2.34 -21.25 -17.79
N GLY A 150 -3.42 -20.48 -18.01
CA GLY A 150 -4.61 -20.53 -17.16
C GLY A 150 -4.42 -19.86 -15.80
N ILE A 151 -3.53 -18.88 -15.74
CA ILE A 151 -3.26 -18.04 -14.57
C ILE A 151 -3.93 -16.69 -14.83
N ASP A 152 -4.56 -16.13 -13.80
CA ASP A 152 -5.18 -14.81 -13.80
C ASP A 152 -4.41 -13.93 -12.84
N VAL A 153 -3.85 -12.83 -13.35
CA VAL A 153 -3.09 -11.87 -12.54
C VAL A 153 -4.06 -10.88 -11.93
N GLU A 154 -4.30 -11.00 -10.63
CA GLU A 154 -5.23 -10.12 -9.93
C GLU A 154 -4.67 -8.70 -9.84
N ASN A 155 -3.41 -8.57 -9.41
CA ASN A 155 -2.76 -7.29 -9.22
C ASN A 155 -1.23 -7.41 -9.25
N VAL A 156 -0.55 -6.36 -9.70
CA VAL A 156 0.90 -6.19 -9.59
C VAL A 156 1.15 -4.97 -8.73
N LYS A 157 2.06 -5.06 -7.76
CA LYS A 157 2.40 -3.92 -6.89
C LYS A 157 3.89 -3.68 -6.89
N ILE A 158 4.31 -2.48 -7.25
CA ILE A 158 5.69 -2.03 -7.08
C ILE A 158 5.96 -1.89 -5.58
N GLN A 159 6.97 -2.60 -5.07
CA GLN A 159 7.25 -2.65 -3.63
C GLN A 159 8.22 -1.53 -3.24
N ASN A 160 9.39 -1.49 -3.86
CA ASN A 160 10.46 -0.55 -3.61
C ASN A 160 11.03 0.01 -4.92
N ILE A 161 11.45 1.27 -4.85
CA ILE A 161 12.20 1.96 -5.91
C ILE A 161 13.45 2.53 -5.24
N GLU A 162 14.60 2.00 -5.60
CA GLU A 162 15.90 2.42 -5.12
C GLU A 162 16.56 3.35 -6.14
N LEU A 163 16.89 4.55 -5.68
CA LEU A 163 17.58 5.57 -6.45
C LEU A 163 19.08 5.59 -6.09
N PRO A 164 19.95 6.02 -7.01
CA PRO A 164 21.37 6.24 -6.71
C PRO A 164 21.53 7.23 -5.56
N GLY A 165 22.54 7.01 -4.71
CA GLY A 165 22.75 7.83 -3.50
C GLY A 165 22.86 9.33 -3.76
N ASP A 166 23.48 9.72 -4.88
CA ASP A 166 23.62 11.12 -5.28
C ASP A 166 22.27 11.77 -5.59
N MET A 167 21.43 11.08 -6.36
CA MET A 167 20.10 11.57 -6.74
C MET A 167 19.17 11.63 -5.54
N LYS A 168 19.19 10.61 -4.68
CA LYS A 168 18.41 10.60 -3.43
C LYS A 168 18.75 11.81 -2.54
N ARG A 169 20.03 12.19 -2.44
CA ARG A 169 20.47 13.38 -1.70
C ARG A 169 20.00 14.68 -2.35
N ALA A 170 20.14 14.80 -3.67
CA ALA A 170 19.71 15.99 -4.41
C ALA A 170 18.19 16.20 -4.28
N MET A 171 17.39 15.15 -4.46
CA MET A 171 15.93 15.20 -4.31
C MET A 171 15.52 15.51 -2.87
N ALA A 172 16.19 14.96 -1.86
CA ALA A 172 15.93 15.28 -0.47
C ALA A 172 16.14 16.78 -0.19
N LYS A 173 17.24 17.37 -0.70
CA LYS A 173 17.53 18.80 -0.56
C LYS A 173 16.50 19.68 -1.30
N GLN A 174 16.10 19.28 -2.50
CA GLN A 174 15.06 19.98 -3.26
C GLN A 174 13.70 19.93 -2.55
N ALA A 175 13.32 18.75 -2.04
CA ALA A 175 12.07 18.57 -1.32
C ALA A 175 12.04 19.35 0.00
N GLU A 176 13.17 19.46 0.70
CA GLU A 176 13.31 20.29 1.89
C GLU A 176 13.11 21.77 1.57
N ALA A 177 13.78 22.29 0.53
CA ALA A 177 13.63 23.67 0.10
C ALA A 177 12.20 24.01 -0.36
N GLU A 178 11.53 23.11 -1.10
CA GLU A 178 10.14 23.30 -1.52
C GLU A 178 9.17 23.22 -0.32
N ARG A 179 9.43 22.33 0.64
CA ARG A 179 8.64 22.27 1.89
C ARG A 179 8.79 23.54 2.72
N GLU A 180 10.00 24.06 2.87
CA GLU A 180 10.26 25.31 3.59
C GLU A 180 9.59 26.49 2.91
N ARG A 181 9.70 26.59 1.58
CA ARG A 181 9.01 27.61 0.77
C ARG A 181 7.49 27.54 1.00
N ARG A 182 6.90 26.34 0.90
CA ARG A 182 5.45 26.14 1.11
C ARG A 182 5.03 26.49 2.54
N ALA A 183 5.81 26.11 3.54
CA ALA A 183 5.54 26.45 4.93
C ALA A 183 5.54 27.97 5.15
N ASN A 184 6.50 28.69 4.57
CA ASN A 184 6.56 30.15 4.66
C ASN A 184 5.36 30.84 4.00
N ILE A 185 4.90 30.35 2.85
CA ILE A 185 3.69 30.87 2.19
C ILE A 185 2.46 30.63 3.06
N ILE A 186 2.28 29.40 3.56
CA ILE A 186 1.15 29.04 4.43
C ILE A 186 1.15 29.90 5.71
N ASN A 187 2.31 30.14 6.32
CA ASN A 187 2.43 30.99 7.50
C ASN A 187 2.08 32.45 7.18
N ALA A 188 2.60 33.01 6.09
CA ALA A 188 2.29 34.38 5.69
C ALA A 188 0.80 34.57 5.36
N ASP A 189 0.18 33.60 4.68
CA ASP A 189 -1.26 33.61 4.40
C ASP A 189 -2.08 33.48 5.69
N GLY A 190 -1.64 32.63 6.63
CA GLY A 190 -2.23 32.50 7.96
C GLY A 190 -2.15 33.79 8.78
N GLU A 191 -0.99 34.45 8.79
CA GLU A 191 -0.79 35.74 9.45
C GLU A 191 -1.67 36.84 8.85
N LYS A 192 -1.77 36.89 7.52
CA LYS A 192 -2.66 37.82 6.84
C LYS A 192 -4.13 37.60 7.21
N ALA A 193 -4.60 36.35 7.15
CA ALA A 193 -5.97 36.01 7.52
C ALA A 193 -6.27 36.32 9.01
N ALA A 194 -5.31 36.08 9.89
CA ALA A 194 -5.41 36.43 11.31
C ALA A 194 -5.46 37.96 11.51
N ALA A 195 -4.65 38.73 10.78
CA ALA A 195 -4.66 40.19 10.85
C ALA A 195 -5.98 40.78 10.35
N GLU A 196 -6.53 40.27 9.24
CA GLU A 196 -7.83 40.68 8.70
C GLU A 196 -8.97 40.42 9.69
N THR A 197 -9.01 39.22 10.28
CA THR A 197 -10.04 38.88 11.27
C THR A 197 -9.91 39.71 12.56
N LEU A 198 -8.69 39.97 13.02
CA LEU A 198 -8.45 40.86 14.17
C LEU A 198 -8.86 42.31 13.88
N ALA A 199 -8.58 42.82 12.67
CA ALA A 199 -8.98 44.16 12.26
C ALA A 199 -10.51 44.30 12.19
N GLN A 200 -11.19 43.31 11.59
CA GLN A 200 -12.67 43.26 11.57
C GLN A 200 -13.25 43.20 12.99
N ALA A 201 -12.68 42.38 13.88
CA ALA A 201 -13.11 42.31 15.26
C ALA A 201 -12.92 43.66 15.99
N ALA A 202 -11.80 44.35 15.77
CA ALA A 202 -11.55 45.68 16.33
C ALA A 202 -12.57 46.73 15.84
N GLU A 203 -12.92 46.69 14.55
CA GLU A 203 -13.92 47.60 13.97
C GLU A 203 -15.32 47.36 14.56
N ILE A 204 -15.73 46.10 14.74
CA ILE A 204 -17.01 45.74 15.38
C ILE A 204 -17.06 46.23 16.83
N LEU A 205 -15.96 46.05 17.58
CA LEU A 205 -15.86 46.51 18.97
C LEU A 205 -15.93 48.03 19.08
N ALA A 206 -15.33 48.76 18.13
CA ALA A 206 -15.35 50.22 18.11
C ALA A 206 -16.72 50.80 17.74
N LYS A 207 -17.46 50.15 16.83
CA LYS A 207 -18.81 50.59 16.42
C LYS A 207 -19.89 50.33 17.49
N THR A 208 -19.69 49.34 18.36
CA THR A 208 -20.71 48.90 19.33
C THR A 208 -20.49 49.57 20.68
N GLN A 209 -21.42 50.44 21.10
CA GLN A 209 -21.32 51.17 22.38
C GLN A 209 -21.19 50.20 23.56
N GLY A 210 -20.12 50.33 24.36
CA GLY A 210 -19.87 49.49 25.54
C GLY A 210 -19.14 48.16 25.28
N ALA A 211 -18.93 47.75 24.02
CA ALA A 211 -18.28 46.48 23.69
C ALA A 211 -16.78 46.44 24.07
N ILE A 212 -16.06 47.56 23.92
CA ILE A 212 -14.68 47.69 24.42
C ILE A 212 -14.64 47.46 25.94
N ASN A 213 -15.55 48.09 26.70
CA ASN A 213 -15.58 47.95 28.15
C ASN A 213 -15.83 46.49 28.57
N LEU A 214 -16.74 45.77 27.90
CA LEU A 214 -16.97 44.33 28.14
C LEU A 214 -15.73 43.49 27.82
N ARG A 215 -15.00 43.80 26.75
CA ARG A 215 -13.74 43.14 26.43
C ARG A 215 -12.66 43.43 27.47
N THR A 216 -12.57 44.65 27.98
CA THR A 216 -11.66 45.00 29.08
C THR A 216 -11.99 44.19 30.33
N LEU A 217 -13.28 44.08 30.70
CA LEU A 217 -13.73 43.28 31.83
C LEU A 217 -13.43 41.78 31.65
N ASN A 218 -13.71 41.20 30.48
CA ASN A 218 -13.36 39.80 30.17
C ASN A 218 -11.85 39.55 30.20
N THR A 219 -11.04 40.53 29.78
CA THR A 219 -9.58 40.43 29.83
C THR A 219 -9.08 40.47 31.27
N LEU A 220 -9.68 41.33 32.11
CA LEU A 220 -9.39 41.40 33.54
C LEU A 220 -9.77 40.11 34.27
N GLU A 221 -10.91 39.51 33.94
CA GLU A 221 -11.32 38.21 34.49
C GLU A 221 -10.31 37.11 34.15
N ARG A 222 -9.86 37.04 32.88
CA ARG A 222 -8.83 36.10 32.41
C ARG A 222 -7.50 36.28 33.12
N ILE A 223 -7.04 37.52 33.29
CA ILE A 223 -5.79 37.82 34.01
C ILE A 223 -5.93 37.49 35.49
N SER A 224 -7.11 37.71 36.09
CA SER A 224 -7.40 37.38 37.48
C SER A 224 -7.48 35.88 37.75
N THR A 225 -7.68 35.05 36.73
CA THR A 225 -7.69 33.59 36.85
C THR A 225 -6.30 32.96 36.74
N GLU A 226 -5.28 33.72 36.31
CA GLU A 226 -3.91 33.25 36.14
C GLU A 226 -3.11 33.45 37.45
N PRO A 227 -2.64 32.40 38.16
CA PRO A 227 -2.19 32.49 39.56
C PRO A 227 -0.90 33.29 39.84
N SER A 228 -0.30 33.94 38.85
CA SER A 228 1.03 34.54 39.00
C SER A 228 1.28 35.72 38.06
N GLN A 229 0.96 36.95 38.49
CA GLN A 229 1.91 38.08 38.56
C GLN A 229 1.20 39.43 38.80
N LYS A 230 1.54 40.04 39.96
CA LYS A 230 1.50 41.46 40.35
C LYS A 230 0.43 42.37 39.71
N THR A 231 -0.57 42.70 40.52
CA THR A 231 -1.48 43.85 40.34
C THR A 231 -0.70 45.15 40.12
N MET A 232 -0.67 45.64 38.88
CA MET A 232 -0.31 47.02 38.58
C MET A 232 -1.59 47.87 38.62
N MET A 233 -1.80 48.62 39.71
CA MET A 233 -2.86 49.63 39.76
C MET A 233 -2.40 50.87 39.00
N LEU A 234 -3.04 51.15 37.87
CA LEU A 234 -2.92 52.43 37.17
C LEU A 234 -3.98 53.37 37.74
N PHE A 235 -3.53 54.44 38.40
CA PHE A 235 -4.42 55.48 38.89
C PHE A 235 -4.69 56.49 37.77
N PRO A 236 -5.95 56.89 37.55
CA PRO A 236 -6.27 58.00 36.66
C PRO A 236 -5.54 59.27 37.11
N ILE A 237 -4.96 59.99 36.15
CA ILE A 237 -4.19 61.22 36.39
C ILE A 237 -5.04 62.28 37.12
N GLU A 238 -6.36 62.25 36.95
CA GLU A 238 -7.29 63.15 37.64
C GLU A 238 -7.29 62.96 39.16
N LEU A 239 -6.99 61.75 39.66
CA LEU A 239 -6.90 61.46 41.10
C LEU A 239 -5.58 61.98 41.70
N ILE A 240 -4.51 61.99 40.89
CA ILE A 240 -3.21 62.54 41.28
C ILE A 240 -3.31 64.07 41.37
N ASP A 241 -4.00 64.70 40.42
CA ASP A 241 -4.21 66.15 40.42
C ASP A 241 -5.13 66.61 41.58
N ALA A 242 -6.13 65.81 41.96
CA ALA A 242 -6.98 66.07 43.13
C ALA A 242 -6.22 66.01 44.47
N ILE A 243 -5.17 65.17 44.56
CA ILE A 243 -4.29 65.08 45.74
C ILE A 243 -3.21 66.15 45.71
N ARG A 244 -2.79 66.62 44.51
CA ARG A 244 -1.70 67.58 44.38
C ARG A 244 -2.07 69.01 44.77
N GLY A 245 -3.35 69.30 44.93
CA GLY A 245 -3.83 70.52 45.58
C GLY A 245 -3.57 71.76 44.74
N ASP A 246 -4.66 72.45 44.45
CA ASP A 246 -4.66 73.78 43.90
C ASP A 246 -3.74 74.71 44.73
N LYS A 247 -2.62 75.10 44.13
CA LYS A 247 -1.88 76.32 44.47
C LYS A 247 -1.65 77.10 43.17
N LYS A 248 -2.72 77.68 42.63
CA LYS A 248 -2.84 79.15 42.51
C LYS A 248 -4.18 79.57 41.95
#